data_AF-M5K5M2-F1
#
_entry.id   AF-M5K5M2-F1
#
_cell.length_a   1.000
_cell.length_b   1.000
_cell.length_c   1.000
_cell.angle_alpha   90.00
_cell.angle_beta   90.00
_cell.angle_gamma   90.00
#
_symmetry.space_group_name_H-M   'P 1'
#
loop_
_entity.id
_entity.type
_entity.pdbx_description
1 polymer ?
#
loop_
_entity_poly.entity_id
_entity_poly.type
_entity_poly.pdbx_seq_one_letter_code
_entity_poly.pdbx_strand_id
1 'polypeptide(L)'
;MAKERVDLDLPDLSGFEARARPPAADPEEIRQVAETAGFKTRHADEPVPARAPAPIAGPGFDARSLRRTNRTAKLNIATSPENRERFWILAQAASIVSGEDVLVAMMDAFEREQGRGGR
;
A
#
# COMPACT_ATOMS: atom_id res chain seq x y z
N MET A 1 -1.56 2.61 -40.55
CA MET A 1 -2.40 1.42 -40.26
C MET A 1 -3.07 1.63 -38.92
N ALA A 2 -4.33 2.06 -38.90
CA ALA A 2 -5.09 2.22 -37.66
C ALA A 2 -5.56 0.83 -37.20
N LYS A 3 -5.29 0.47 -35.93
CA LYS A 3 -5.76 -0.80 -35.36
C LYS A 3 -7.28 -0.74 -35.18
N GLU A 4 -7.96 -1.64 -35.86
CA GLU A 4 -9.40 -1.88 -35.74
C GLU A 4 -9.71 -2.32 -34.30
N ARG A 5 -10.72 -1.70 -33.69
CA ARG A 5 -11.16 -2.05 -32.34
C ARG A 5 -12.03 -3.31 -32.44
N VAL A 6 -11.67 -4.35 -31.69
CA VAL A 6 -12.47 -5.56 -31.57
C VAL A 6 -13.72 -5.21 -30.74
N ASP A 7 -14.89 -5.37 -31.33
CA ASP A 7 -16.16 -5.22 -30.63
C ASP A 7 -16.31 -6.35 -29.61
N LEU A 8 -16.68 -5.97 -28.38
CA LEU A 8 -17.00 -6.91 -27.32
C LEU A 8 -18.39 -7.46 -27.59
N ASP A 9 -18.46 -8.74 -27.97
CA ASP A 9 -19.70 -9.50 -28.07
C ASP A 9 -20.27 -9.72 -26.66
N LEU A 10 -20.95 -8.69 -26.15
CA LEU A 10 -21.60 -8.71 -24.86
C LEU A 10 -22.98 -9.34 -25.02
N PRO A 11 -23.37 -10.29 -24.13
CA PRO A 11 -24.71 -10.84 -24.14
C PRO A 11 -25.74 -9.72 -23.89
N ASP A 12 -26.92 -9.86 -24.49
CA ASP A 12 -28.02 -8.91 -24.31
C ASP A 12 -28.46 -8.86 -22.84
N LEU A 13 -28.25 -7.70 -22.21
CA LEU A 13 -28.61 -7.45 -20.81
C LEU A 13 -30.02 -6.86 -20.66
N SER A 14 -30.81 -6.83 -21.73
CA SER A 14 -32.20 -6.31 -21.71
C SER A 14 -33.12 -7.01 -20.70
N GLY A 15 -32.83 -8.28 -20.36
CA GLY A 15 -33.54 -9.05 -19.34
C GLY A 15 -33.00 -8.91 -17.92
N PHE A 16 -32.02 -8.04 -17.68
CA PHE A 16 -31.48 -7.83 -16.34
C PHE A 16 -32.44 -6.97 -15.51
N GLU A 17 -33.21 -7.64 -14.65
CA GLU A 17 -34.01 -6.97 -13.62
C GLU A 17 -33.23 -6.88 -12.30
N ALA A 18 -33.16 -5.67 -11.75
CA ALA A 18 -32.61 -5.47 -10.42
C ALA A 18 -33.45 -6.24 -9.40
N ARG A 19 -32.79 -7.05 -8.56
CA ARG A 19 -33.47 -7.73 -7.46
C ARG A 19 -34.11 -6.70 -6.53
N ALA A 20 -35.31 -7.05 -6.03
CA ALA A 20 -35.99 -6.24 -5.03
C ALA A 20 -35.07 -5.97 -3.84
N ARG A 21 -35.07 -4.71 -3.37
CA ARG A 21 -34.28 -4.31 -2.21
C ARG A 21 -34.76 -5.09 -0.99
N PRO A 22 -33.87 -5.74 -0.23
CA PRO A 22 -34.27 -6.39 1.02
C PRO A 22 -34.81 -5.34 2.02
N PRO A 23 -35.69 -5.76 2.96
CA PRO A 23 -36.16 -4.88 4.01
C PRO A 23 -34.99 -4.31 4.81
N ALA A 24 -35.14 -3.10 5.33
CA ALA A 24 -34.16 -2.51 6.23
C ALA A 24 -34.00 -3.41 7.46
N ALA A 25 -32.77 -3.82 7.76
CA ALA A 25 -32.49 -4.60 8.96
C ALA A 25 -32.67 -3.74 10.22
N ASP A 26 -33.04 -4.38 11.33
CA ASP A 26 -33.25 -3.71 12.60
C ASP A 26 -31.92 -3.15 13.14
N PRO A 27 -31.81 -1.84 13.41
CA PRO A 27 -30.60 -1.25 13.97
C PRO A 27 -30.14 -1.89 15.28
N GLU A 28 -31.04 -2.44 16.11
CA GLU A 28 -30.66 -3.10 17.36
C GLU A 28 -30.04 -4.49 17.13
N GLU A 29 -30.55 -5.25 16.16
CA GLU A 29 -29.98 -6.55 15.77
C GLU A 29 -28.56 -6.36 15.19
N ILE A 30 -28.37 -5.33 14.37
CA ILE A 30 -27.06 -4.97 13.82
C ILE A 30 -26.07 -4.65 14.95
N ARG A 31 -26.49 -3.90 15.99
CA ARG A 31 -25.63 -3.57 17.13
C ARG A 31 -25.23 -4.81 17.92
N GLN A 32 -26.17 -5.71 18.21
CA GLN A 32 -25.89 -6.94 18.96
C GLN A 32 -24.90 -7.85 18.22
N VAL A 33 -25.07 -8.00 16.90
CA VAL A 33 -24.14 -8.78 16.07
C VAL A 33 -22.76 -8.11 16.02
N ALA A 34 -22.71 -6.79 15.86
CA ALA A 34 -21.45 -6.04 15.86
C ALA A 34 -20.70 -6.15 17.19
N GLU A 35 -21.40 -6.06 18.31
CA GLU A 35 -20.81 -6.22 19.65
C GLU A 35 -20.29 -7.64 19.88
N THR A 36 -21.08 -8.66 19.51
CA THR A 36 -20.70 -10.08 19.64
C THR A 36 -19.48 -10.40 18.77
N ALA A 37 -19.40 -9.82 17.57
CA ALA A 37 -18.28 -9.98 16.65
C ALA A 37 -17.07 -9.07 16.98
N GLY A 38 -17.14 -8.26 18.03
CA GLY A 38 -16.06 -7.38 18.46
C GLY A 38 -15.85 -6.12 17.61
N PHE A 39 -16.79 -5.80 16.70
CA PHE A 39 -16.80 -4.55 15.94
C PHE A 39 -17.33 -3.40 16.79
N LYS A 40 -16.45 -2.81 17.61
CA LYS A 40 -16.78 -1.61 18.41
C LYS A 40 -16.67 -0.36 17.54
N THR A 41 -17.76 0.40 17.44
CA THR A 41 -17.85 1.70 16.72
C THR A 41 -17.02 2.82 17.34
N ARG A 42 -16.38 2.58 18.48
CA ARG A 42 -15.44 3.51 19.12
C ARG A 42 -14.03 3.05 18.86
N HIS A 43 -13.41 3.59 17.80
CA HIS A 43 -12.02 3.99 17.95
C HIS A 43 -12.03 4.97 19.11
N ALA A 44 -11.53 4.55 20.27
CA ALA A 44 -11.32 5.47 21.38
C ALA A 44 -10.47 6.64 20.86
N ASP A 45 -10.76 7.86 21.33
CA ASP A 45 -9.82 8.97 21.24
C ASP A 45 -8.56 8.57 22.02
N GLU A 46 -7.62 7.89 21.34
CA GLU A 46 -6.23 7.99 21.76
C GLU A 46 -5.85 9.48 21.73
N PRO A 47 -5.14 9.99 22.75
CA PRO A 47 -4.71 11.37 22.74
C PRO A 47 -3.89 11.62 21.47
N VAL A 48 -4.43 12.46 20.57
CA VAL A 48 -3.76 12.88 19.35
C VAL A 48 -2.45 13.57 19.76
N PRO A 49 -1.26 13.01 19.44
CA PRO A 49 -0.03 13.75 19.66
C PRO A 49 -0.08 15.03 18.82
N ALA A 50 0.40 16.13 19.40
CA ALA A 50 0.33 17.48 18.84
C ALA A 50 0.54 17.51 17.31
N ARG A 51 -0.42 18.10 16.60
CA ARG A 51 -0.44 18.22 15.14
C ARG A 51 0.87 18.84 14.65
N ALA A 52 1.68 18.06 13.94
CA ALA A 52 2.85 18.56 13.24
C ALA A 52 2.46 19.70 12.26
N PRO A 53 3.34 20.69 12.03
CA PRO A 53 3.04 21.81 11.14
C PRO A 53 2.65 21.32 9.74
N ALA A 54 1.71 22.03 9.11
CA ALA A 54 1.19 21.66 7.79
C ALA A 54 2.33 21.53 6.75
N PRO A 55 2.30 20.50 5.88
CA PRO A 55 3.32 20.34 4.86
C PRO A 55 3.25 21.53 3.90
N ILE A 56 4.40 22.15 3.70
CA ILE A 56 4.65 23.17 2.68
C ILE A 56 4.20 22.56 1.35
N ALA A 57 3.39 23.28 0.57
CA ALA A 57 2.91 22.85 -0.74
C ALA A 57 4.10 22.66 -1.70
N GLY A 58 4.72 21.49 -1.65
CA GLY A 58 5.63 20.98 -2.67
C GLY A 58 4.85 20.52 -3.90
N PRO A 59 5.53 20.25 -5.02
CA PRO A 59 4.90 19.74 -6.23
C PRO A 59 4.07 18.49 -5.91
N GLY A 60 2.79 18.53 -6.25
CA GLY A 60 1.80 17.53 -5.87
C GLY A 60 2.22 16.13 -6.29
N PHE A 61 2.41 15.26 -5.30
CA PHE A 61 2.69 13.85 -5.49
C PHE A 61 1.44 13.13 -6.03
N ASP A 62 1.48 12.65 -7.27
CA ASP A 62 0.40 11.88 -7.86
C ASP A 62 0.43 10.43 -7.34
N ALA A 63 -0.48 10.13 -6.41
CA ALA A 63 -0.66 8.80 -5.82
C ALA A 63 -1.15 7.73 -6.81
N ARG A 64 -1.51 8.09 -8.06
CA ARG A 64 -1.81 7.11 -9.12
C ARG A 64 -0.55 6.36 -9.57
N SER A 65 0.62 6.95 -9.43
CA SER A 65 1.92 6.31 -9.74
C SER A 65 2.28 5.14 -8.80
N LEU A 66 1.63 5.04 -7.63
CA LEU A 66 1.81 3.97 -6.64
C LEU A 66 0.94 2.73 -6.89
N ARG A 67 -0.05 2.78 -7.80
CA ARG A 67 -0.99 1.66 -8.02
C ARG A 67 -0.42 0.62 -8.98
N ARG A 68 0.52 -0.20 -8.48
CA ARG A 68 0.61 -1.67 -8.62
C ARG A 68 2.07 -2.11 -8.50
N THR A 69 2.51 -2.33 -7.27
CA THR A 69 3.49 -3.37 -7.01
C THR A 69 2.69 -4.54 -6.41
N ASN A 70 2.37 -5.56 -7.21
CA ASN A 70 1.76 -6.81 -6.72
C ASN A 70 2.77 -7.64 -5.89
N ARG A 71 3.63 -6.98 -5.12
CA ARG A 71 4.70 -7.59 -4.34
C ARG A 71 4.11 -8.05 -3.01
N THR A 72 3.96 -9.36 -2.88
CA THR A 72 3.39 -10.01 -1.70
C THR A 72 4.47 -10.60 -0.78
N ALA A 73 5.68 -10.82 -1.29
CA ALA A 73 6.81 -11.30 -0.52
C ALA A 73 7.33 -10.21 0.43
N LYS A 74 7.61 -10.59 1.68
CA LYS A 74 8.15 -9.72 2.72
C LYS A 74 9.47 -10.26 3.24
N LEU A 75 10.42 -9.38 3.47
CA LEU A 75 11.65 -9.67 4.19
C LEU A 75 11.58 -8.99 5.56
N ASN A 76 11.27 -9.77 6.60
CA ASN A 76 11.21 -9.26 7.96
C ASN A 76 12.58 -9.41 8.62
N ILE A 77 13.21 -8.30 9.00
CA ILE A 77 14.51 -8.29 9.68
C ILE A 77 14.37 -7.49 10.97
N ALA A 78 14.75 -8.11 12.09
CA ALA A 78 14.94 -7.39 13.34
C ALA A 78 16.31 -6.70 13.31
N THR A 79 16.33 -5.36 13.45
CA THR A 79 17.55 -4.56 13.45
C THR A 79 17.61 -3.65 14.67
N SER A 80 18.82 -3.25 15.07
CA SER A 80 18.98 -2.19 16.07
C SER A 80 18.48 -0.83 15.54
N PRO A 81 18.11 0.12 16.43
CA PRO A 81 17.73 1.47 16.02
C PRO A 81 18.81 2.19 15.21
N GLU A 82 20.08 2.03 15.61
CA GLU A 82 21.24 2.62 14.94
C GLU A 82 21.38 2.12 13.49
N ASN A 83 21.25 0.80 13.28
CA ASN A 83 21.34 0.23 11.93
C ASN A 83 20.18 0.68 11.05
N ARG A 84 18.97 0.80 11.63
CA ARG A 84 17.80 1.33 10.92
C ARG A 84 18.02 2.78 10.49
N GLU A 85 18.55 3.62 11.36
CA GLU A 85 18.85 5.02 11.04
C GLU A 85 19.93 5.12 9.95
N ARG A 86 21.03 4.39 10.13
CA ARG A 86 22.12 4.34 9.14
C ARG A 86 21.64 3.89 7.76
N PHE A 87 20.75 2.91 7.69
CA PHE A 87 20.13 2.44 6.44
C PHE A 87 19.42 3.59 5.71
N TRP A 88 18.60 4.37 6.42
CA TRP A 88 17.86 5.47 5.82
C TRP A 88 18.73 6.68 5.47
N ILE A 89 19.80 6.96 6.23
CA ILE A 89 20.79 7.98 5.87
C ILE A 89 21.46 7.64 4.53
N LEU A 90 21.88 6.39 4.35
CA LEU A 90 22.47 5.93 3.10
C LEU A 90 21.47 5.99 1.93
N ALA A 91 20.21 5.60 2.18
CA ALA A 91 19.14 5.71 1.19
C ALA A 91 18.93 7.15 0.73
N GLN A 92 18.86 8.10 1.67
CA GLN A 92 18.70 9.52 1.37
C GLN A 92 19.88 10.08 0.58
N ALA A 93 21.10 9.74 0.97
CA ALA A 93 22.31 10.16 0.25
C ALA A 93 22.33 9.65 -1.20
N ALA A 94 21.77 8.46 -1.44
CA ALA A 94 21.61 7.87 -2.77
C ALA A 94 20.36 8.37 -3.53
N SER A 95 19.56 9.28 -2.95
CA SER A 95 18.27 9.74 -3.49
C SER A 95 17.27 8.59 -3.72
N ILE A 96 17.33 7.53 -2.93
CA ILE A 96 16.45 6.37 -2.99
C ILE A 96 15.37 6.48 -1.92
N VAL A 97 14.11 6.31 -2.31
CA VAL A 97 12.94 6.48 -1.42
C VAL A 97 12.34 5.13 -0.98
N SER A 98 12.56 4.06 -1.75
CA SER A 98 12.03 2.72 -1.47
C SER A 98 13.07 1.85 -0.77
N GLY A 99 12.71 1.19 0.33
CA GLY A 99 13.60 0.24 1.00
C GLY A 99 13.98 -0.97 0.14
N GLU A 100 13.13 -1.38 -0.79
CA GLU A 100 13.42 -2.44 -1.76
C GLU A 100 14.53 -2.00 -2.74
N ASP A 101 14.48 -0.75 -3.21
CA ASP A 101 15.48 -0.22 -4.14
C ASP A 101 16.84 -0.06 -3.46
N VAL A 102 16.85 0.33 -2.18
CA VAL A 102 18.07 0.35 -1.36
C VAL A 102 18.63 -1.07 -1.21
N LEU A 103 17.77 -2.05 -0.92
CA LEU A 103 18.18 -3.45 -0.80
C LEU A 103 18.79 -3.98 -2.10
N VAL A 104 18.17 -3.70 -3.26
CA VAL A 104 18.72 -4.06 -4.58
C VAL A 104 20.09 -3.42 -4.80
N ALA A 105 20.22 -2.12 -4.55
CA ALA A 105 21.50 -1.44 -4.70
C ALA A 105 22.61 -2.01 -3.78
N MET A 106 22.23 -2.42 -2.56
CA MET A 106 23.15 -3.09 -1.63
C MET A 106 23.56 -4.47 -2.15
N MET A 107 22.63 -5.27 -2.68
CA MET A 107 22.93 -6.58 -3.27
C MET A 107 23.85 -6.44 -4.49
N ASP A 108 23.57 -5.51 -5.41
CA ASP A 108 24.41 -5.23 -6.57
C ASP A 108 25.83 -4.79 -6.17
N ALA A 109 25.96 -4.01 -5.10
CA ALA A 109 27.27 -3.64 -4.56
C ALA A 109 28.01 -4.86 -3.98
N PHE A 110 27.31 -5.69 -3.21
CA PHE A 110 27.88 -6.89 -2.61
C PHE A 110 28.33 -7.91 -3.67
N GLU A 111 27.51 -8.18 -4.69
CA GLU A 111 27.87 -9.07 -5.80
C GLU A 111 29.09 -8.56 -6.57
N ARG A 112 29.19 -7.25 -6.82
CA ARG A 112 30.37 -6.64 -7.45
C ARG A 112 31.62 -6.80 -6.61
N GLU A 113 31.51 -6.72 -5.28
CA GLU A 113 32.64 -6.90 -4.37
C GLU A 113 33.09 -8.37 -4.32
N GLN A 114 32.15 -9.31 -4.23
CA GLN A 114 32.43 -10.75 -4.29
C GLN A 114 33.06 -11.16 -5.63
N GLY A 115 32.55 -10.63 -6.75
CA GLY A 115 33.12 -10.85 -8.08
C GLY A 115 34.50 -10.21 -8.29
N ARG A 116 34.88 -9.22 -7.47
CA ARG A 116 36.22 -8.60 -7.46
C ARG A 116 37.20 -9.30 -6.51
N GLY A 117 36.70 -9.91 -5.43
CA GLY A 117 37.47 -10.67 -4.45
C GLY A 117 37.71 -12.14 -4.80
N GLY A 118 37.04 -12.66 -5.83
CA GLY A 118 37.30 -13.98 -6.41
C GLY A 118 38.42 -13.96 -7.45
N ARG A 119 39.66 -13.70 -7.03
CA ARG A 119 40.88 -14.01 -7.79
C ARG A 119 42.04 -14.30 -6.85
#